data_AF-A0A838WJE9-F1
#
_entry.id   AF-A0A838WJE9-F1
#
_cell.length_a   1.000
_cell.length_b   1.000
_cell.length_c   1.000
_cell.angle_alpha   90.00
_cell.angle_beta   90.00
_cell.angle_gamma   90.00
#
_symmetry.space_group_name_H-M   'P 1'
#
loop_
_entity.id
_entity.type
_entity.pdbx_description
1 polymer ?
#
loop_
_entity_poly.entity_id
_entity_poly.type
_entity_poly.pdbx_seq_one_letter_code
_entity_poly.pdbx_strand_id
1 'polypeptide(L)'
;MGKSTWLAALAILMVGCRGESDGDIRQAYDRMIETEARREAEAPPPTPRESPAPPPTALPMDTVPSAPAPVPEPAPTPVPPVAQDTAPRAAEPAAQTEQRERPGQGAVTLRDVRTARHEEFDRIVFEFDGGMPGHRVEYSTAAVRECGSGRAVQVAGEGRLRVRLEPARAHEFVGEQSRVTVANRNRSLDYAVVRQLTLTCDFEAQVEWVLGVTAPNRFRVLELSEPARLVVDVFH
;
A
#
# COMPACT_ATOMS: atom_id res chain seq x y z
N MET A 1 12.30 23.00 -22.48
CA MET A 1 12.20 22.45 -23.85
C MET A 1 13.26 21.38 -24.04
N GLY A 2 12.87 20.16 -24.44
CA GLY A 2 13.80 19.07 -24.76
C GLY A 2 13.12 17.71 -24.62
N LYS A 3 12.48 17.25 -25.70
CA LYS A 3 11.76 15.97 -25.80
C LYS A 3 12.76 14.80 -25.86
N SER A 4 12.50 13.70 -25.17
CA SER A 4 13.13 12.40 -25.49
C SER A 4 12.24 11.24 -25.00
N THR A 5 11.29 10.89 -25.86
CA THR A 5 10.63 9.59 -25.96
C THR A 5 11.66 8.48 -26.20
N TRP A 6 11.60 7.40 -25.43
CA TRP A 6 12.03 6.08 -25.91
C TRP A 6 10.99 5.03 -25.50
N LEU A 7 10.21 4.61 -26.49
CA LEU A 7 9.49 3.34 -26.49
C LEU A 7 10.52 2.22 -26.59
N ALA A 8 10.43 1.21 -25.72
CA ALA A 8 10.96 -0.11 -26.01
C ALA A 8 9.83 -0.93 -26.65
N ALA A 9 9.76 -0.88 -27.98
CA ALA A 9 8.95 -1.82 -28.75
C ALA A 9 9.71 -3.15 -28.82
N LEU A 10 9.20 -4.16 -28.12
CA LEU A 10 9.68 -5.54 -28.24
C LEU A 10 9.07 -6.13 -29.53
N ALA A 11 9.79 -6.01 -30.64
CA ALA A 11 9.47 -6.71 -31.87
C ALA A 11 10.02 -8.14 -31.79
N ILE A 12 9.15 -9.10 -31.49
CA ILE A 12 9.42 -10.53 -31.72
C ILE A 12 9.23 -10.77 -33.21
N LEU A 13 10.33 -10.77 -33.98
CA LEU A 13 10.33 -11.26 -35.35
C LEU A 13 10.69 -12.75 -35.33
N MET A 14 9.70 -13.61 -35.56
CA MET A 14 9.93 -15.01 -35.94
C MET A 14 10.22 -15.04 -37.44
N VAL A 15 11.49 -15.26 -37.81
CA VAL A 15 11.88 -15.72 -39.15
C VAL A 15 12.74 -16.96 -38.96
N GLY A 16 12.34 -18.03 -39.64
CA GLY A 16 12.93 -19.35 -39.51
C GLY A 16 14.24 -19.55 -40.28
N CYS A 17 14.80 -20.73 -39.99
CA CYS A 17 15.89 -21.46 -40.64
C CYS A 17 17.33 -21.06 -40.30
N ARG A 18 17.98 -22.04 -39.62
CA ARG A 18 19.33 -22.57 -39.85
C ARG A 18 20.42 -22.11 -38.87
N GLY A 19 20.60 -22.94 -37.83
CA GLY A 19 21.83 -23.19 -37.08
C GLY A 19 22.80 -22.03 -36.89
N GLU A 20 22.57 -21.20 -35.87
CA GLU A 20 23.54 -20.23 -35.35
C GLU A 20 23.96 -20.71 -33.95
N SER A 21 25.27 -20.84 -33.73
CA SER A 21 25.81 -21.58 -32.58
C SER A 21 25.65 -20.82 -31.25
N ASP A 22 25.51 -21.60 -30.17
CA ASP A 22 25.44 -21.18 -28.76
C ASP A 22 26.59 -20.24 -28.31
N GLY A 23 27.62 -20.07 -29.15
CA GLY A 23 28.75 -19.17 -28.93
C GLY A 23 28.44 -17.68 -29.16
N ASP A 24 27.52 -17.34 -30.07
CA ASP A 24 27.26 -15.94 -30.43
C ASP A 24 26.44 -15.19 -29.37
N ILE A 25 25.52 -15.89 -28.70
CA ILE A 25 24.72 -15.30 -27.62
C ILE A 25 25.59 -15.00 -26.40
N ARG A 26 26.57 -15.88 -26.08
CA ARG A 26 27.49 -15.66 -24.96
C ARG A 26 28.45 -14.50 -25.24
N GLN A 27 28.96 -14.37 -26.46
CA GLN A 27 29.77 -13.20 -26.84
C GLN A 27 28.99 -11.88 -26.80
N ALA A 28 27.72 -11.89 -27.19
CA ALA A 28 26.86 -10.71 -27.10
C ALA A 28 26.63 -10.30 -25.63
N TYR A 29 26.44 -11.27 -24.74
CA TYR A 29 26.24 -11.02 -23.32
C TYR A 29 27.53 -10.50 -22.64
N ASP A 30 28.68 -11.11 -22.93
CA ASP A 30 29.96 -10.70 -22.35
C ASP A 30 30.35 -9.28 -22.78
N ARG A 31 30.12 -8.89 -24.06
CA ARG A 31 30.33 -7.50 -24.50
C ARG A 31 29.40 -6.51 -23.81
N MET A 32 28.18 -6.91 -23.47
CA MET A 32 27.23 -6.04 -22.79
C MET A 32 27.68 -5.77 -21.35
N ILE A 33 28.13 -6.81 -20.64
CA ILE A 33 28.71 -6.70 -19.28
C ILE A 33 29.97 -5.83 -19.28
N GLU A 34 30.88 -6.02 -20.25
CA GLU A 34 32.10 -5.19 -20.36
C GLU A 34 31.80 -3.73 -20.65
N THR A 35 30.73 -3.45 -21.40
CA THR A 35 30.32 -2.07 -21.74
C THR A 35 29.70 -1.36 -20.52
N GLU A 36 28.95 -2.07 -19.69
CA GLU A 36 28.45 -1.54 -18.42
C GLU A 36 29.58 -1.31 -17.41
N ALA A 37 30.53 -2.24 -17.30
CA ALA A 37 31.69 -2.10 -16.42
C ALA A 37 32.57 -0.89 -16.79
N ARG A 38 32.72 -0.57 -18.09
CA ARG A 38 33.42 0.65 -18.53
C ARG A 38 32.65 1.93 -18.19
N ARG A 39 31.32 1.91 -18.21
CA ARG A 39 30.49 3.06 -17.81
C ARG A 39 30.62 3.37 -16.32
N GLU A 40 30.76 2.35 -15.49
CA GLU A 40 30.90 2.51 -14.04
C GLU A 40 32.30 3.04 -13.65
N ALA A 41 33.34 2.66 -14.39
CA ALA A 41 34.71 3.14 -14.16
C ALA A 41 34.96 4.61 -14.55
N GLU A 42 34.07 5.23 -15.34
CA GLU A 42 34.19 6.62 -15.81
C GLU A 42 33.21 7.57 -15.11
N ALA A 43 32.72 7.19 -13.92
CA ALA A 43 31.98 8.08 -13.05
C ALA A 43 32.94 9.03 -12.31
N PRO A 44 32.73 10.37 -12.34
CA PRO A 44 33.56 11.30 -11.58
C PRO A 44 33.42 11.02 -10.07
N PRO A 45 34.50 11.18 -9.28
CA PRO A 45 34.45 10.92 -7.85
C PRO A 45 33.46 11.86 -7.16
N PRO A 46 32.73 11.40 -6.12
CA PRO A 46 31.85 12.27 -5.37
C PRO A 46 32.67 13.37 -4.67
N THR A 47 32.26 14.63 -4.86
CA THR A 47 32.87 15.78 -4.18
C THR A 47 32.66 15.68 -2.66
N PRO A 48 33.70 15.93 -1.83
CA PRO A 48 33.53 15.97 -0.38
C PRO A 48 32.53 17.03 0.04
N ARG A 49 31.54 16.66 0.87
CA ARG A 49 30.69 17.62 1.59
C ARG A 49 31.53 18.30 2.67
N GLU A 50 31.66 19.61 2.55
CA GLU A 50 32.34 20.47 3.50
C GLU A 50 31.54 20.54 4.83
N SER A 51 32.24 20.30 5.93
CA SER A 51 31.71 20.29 7.30
C SER A 51 31.66 21.72 7.84
N PRO A 52 30.52 22.24 8.35
CA PRO A 52 30.49 23.58 8.90
C PRO A 52 31.25 23.64 10.24
N ALA A 53 32.06 24.69 10.39
CA ALA A 53 32.86 24.98 11.58
C ALA A 53 32.00 25.37 12.81
N PRO A 54 32.46 25.11 14.04
CA PRO A 54 31.74 25.52 15.25
C PRO A 54 31.89 27.02 15.53
N PRO A 55 30.89 27.68 16.14
CA PRO A 55 31.01 29.06 16.61
C PRO A 55 31.83 29.14 17.93
N PRO A 56 32.56 30.25 18.17
CA PRO A 56 33.34 30.43 19.39
C PRO A 56 32.49 30.82 20.61
N THR A 57 32.99 30.40 21.77
CA THR A 57 32.47 30.54 23.14
C THR A 57 32.40 31.99 23.67
N ALA A 58 31.42 32.23 24.53
CA ALA A 58 31.03 33.48 25.20
C ALA A 58 32.02 34.04 26.25
N LEU A 59 31.76 35.28 26.72
CA LEU A 59 31.61 35.76 28.12
C LEU A 59 31.64 37.33 28.15
N PRO A 60 31.29 38.02 29.27
CA PRO A 60 29.99 38.19 29.92
C PRO A 60 29.58 39.70 29.97
N MET A 61 28.42 40.05 30.55
CA MET A 61 28.23 41.14 31.54
C MET A 61 26.74 41.37 31.84
N ASP A 62 26.53 41.74 33.10
CA ASP A 62 25.28 41.88 33.85
C ASP A 62 24.20 42.76 33.24
N THR A 63 22.93 42.46 33.57
CA THR A 63 22.04 43.32 34.38
C THR A 63 20.61 42.73 34.36
N VAL A 64 20.06 42.43 35.54
CA VAL A 64 18.63 42.16 35.78
C VAL A 64 17.95 43.50 36.06
N PRO A 65 16.79 43.82 35.45
CA PRO A 65 15.59 43.91 36.30
C PRO A 65 14.24 43.58 35.63
N SER A 66 13.36 43.06 36.50
CA SER A 66 11.91 43.28 36.58
C SER A 66 10.97 42.56 35.61
N ALA A 67 10.27 41.58 36.18
CA ALA A 67 9.12 40.89 35.61
C ALA A 67 7.88 41.80 35.49
N PRO A 68 7.05 41.63 34.43
CA PRO A 68 5.63 41.95 34.48
C PRO A 68 4.80 40.70 34.82
N ALA A 69 3.65 40.94 35.46
CA ALA A 69 2.69 39.97 35.99
C ALA A 69 2.10 38.99 34.94
N PRO A 70 1.64 37.79 35.35
CA PRO A 70 0.99 36.85 34.44
C PRO A 70 -0.39 37.36 34.01
N VAL A 71 -0.63 37.33 32.70
CA VAL A 71 -1.94 37.52 32.07
C VAL A 71 -2.74 36.21 32.27
N PRO A 72 -4.02 36.24 32.70
CA PRO A 72 -4.81 35.02 32.82
C PRO A 72 -5.14 34.44 31.44
N GLU A 73 -4.77 33.18 31.24
CA GLU A 73 -5.11 32.35 30.07
C GLU A 73 -6.62 31.99 30.11
N PRO A 74 -7.35 32.07 28.98
CA PRO A 74 -8.78 31.75 28.97
C PRO A 74 -9.02 30.25 29.11
N ALA A 75 -10.07 29.90 29.85
CA ALA A 75 -10.49 28.53 30.13
C ALA A 75 -10.73 27.71 28.85
N PRO A 76 -10.45 26.39 28.85
CA PRO A 76 -10.72 25.53 27.71
C PRO A 76 -12.24 25.32 27.54
N THR A 77 -12.72 25.55 26.33
CA THR A 77 -14.05 25.18 25.85
C THR A 77 -14.22 23.65 25.91
N PRO A 78 -15.39 23.11 26.30
CA PRO A 78 -15.60 21.67 26.34
C PRO A 78 -15.60 21.06 24.93
N VAL A 79 -14.76 20.05 24.72
CA VAL A 79 -14.77 19.18 23.53
C VAL A 79 -16.03 18.29 23.61
N PRO A 80 -16.80 18.10 22.52
CA PRO A 80 -17.98 17.23 22.53
C PRO A 80 -17.58 15.77 22.81
N PRO A 81 -18.48 14.96 23.42
CA PRO A 81 -18.16 13.59 23.78
C PRO A 81 -17.90 12.75 22.52
N VAL A 82 -16.77 12.05 22.50
CA VAL A 82 -16.49 10.95 21.58
C VAL A 82 -17.60 9.92 21.78
N ALA A 83 -18.34 9.60 20.72
CA ALA A 83 -19.32 8.53 20.74
C ALA A 83 -18.63 7.22 21.13
N GLN A 84 -18.86 6.77 22.36
CA GLN A 84 -18.45 5.45 22.81
C GLN A 84 -19.45 4.45 22.24
N ASP A 85 -19.07 3.78 21.16
CA ASP A 85 -19.84 2.68 20.61
C ASP A 85 -19.79 1.51 21.60
N THR A 86 -20.96 1.18 22.13
CA THR A 86 -21.14 0.07 23.07
C THR A 86 -21.14 -1.21 22.25
N ALA A 87 -20.01 -1.90 22.21
CA ALA A 87 -19.88 -3.16 21.51
C ALA A 87 -20.98 -4.15 21.96
N PRO A 88 -21.81 -4.70 21.04
CA PRO A 88 -22.73 -5.75 21.43
C PRO A 88 -21.95 -7.03 21.73
N ARG A 89 -22.33 -7.63 22.86
CA ARG A 89 -21.89 -8.91 23.40
C ARG A 89 -21.96 -10.02 22.35
N ALA A 90 -20.92 -10.85 22.37
CA ALA A 90 -20.62 -11.93 21.43
C ALA A 90 -21.83 -12.73 20.95
N ALA A 91 -22.09 -12.66 19.64
CA ALA A 91 -22.70 -13.73 18.88
C ALA A 91 -21.57 -14.58 18.25
N GLU A 92 -21.74 -15.90 18.26
CA GLU A 92 -20.85 -16.88 17.62
C GLU A 92 -20.65 -16.54 16.12
N PRO A 93 -19.47 -16.82 15.51
CA PRO A 93 -19.18 -16.41 14.14
C PRO A 93 -19.86 -17.36 13.14
N ALA A 94 -21.18 -17.27 13.03
CA ALA A 94 -21.87 -17.74 11.84
C ALA A 94 -21.54 -16.77 10.71
N ALA A 95 -20.77 -17.24 9.71
CA ALA A 95 -20.55 -16.63 8.38
C ALA A 95 -20.84 -15.13 8.30
N GLN A 96 -20.00 -14.31 8.94
CA GLN A 96 -20.14 -12.86 8.87
C GLN A 96 -19.78 -12.42 7.44
N THR A 97 -20.77 -11.86 6.74
CA THR A 97 -20.58 -11.14 5.47
C THR A 97 -21.00 -9.70 5.71
N GLU A 98 -20.08 -8.77 5.51
CA GLU A 98 -20.37 -7.34 5.46
C GLU A 98 -20.38 -6.88 4.02
N GLN A 99 -21.47 -6.26 3.57
CA GLN A 99 -21.59 -5.80 2.19
C GLN A 99 -22.29 -4.44 2.11
N ARG A 100 -21.75 -3.57 1.27
CA ARG A 100 -22.39 -2.33 0.84
C ARG A 100 -22.18 -2.14 -0.65
N GLU A 101 -23.27 -2.12 -1.40
CA GLU A 101 -23.24 -1.81 -2.83
C GLU A 101 -23.35 -0.30 -3.06
N ARG A 102 -22.76 0.17 -4.15
CA ARG A 102 -22.86 1.57 -4.61
C ARG A 102 -23.03 1.59 -6.13
N PRO A 103 -24.25 1.36 -6.64
CA PRO A 103 -24.51 1.34 -8.07
C PRO A 103 -24.37 2.73 -8.68
N GLY A 104 -24.04 2.80 -9.97
CA GLY A 104 -24.01 4.05 -10.74
C GLY A 104 -22.82 4.99 -10.46
N GLN A 105 -21.90 4.61 -9.57
CA GLN A 105 -20.65 5.35 -9.38
C GLN A 105 -19.56 4.88 -10.35
N GLY A 106 -18.63 5.77 -10.70
CA GLY A 106 -17.41 5.40 -11.42
C GLY A 106 -16.39 4.70 -10.51
N ALA A 107 -15.38 4.06 -11.11
CA ALA A 107 -14.32 3.42 -10.34
C ALA A 107 -13.52 4.46 -9.52
N VAL A 108 -13.42 4.22 -8.21
CA VAL A 108 -12.57 4.99 -7.30
C VAL A 108 -11.15 4.43 -7.29
N THR A 109 -10.16 5.25 -6.93
CA THR A 109 -8.75 4.82 -6.93
C THR A 109 -8.32 4.44 -5.53
N LEU A 110 -7.93 3.19 -5.30
CA LEU A 110 -7.23 2.77 -4.09
C LEU A 110 -5.83 3.37 -4.09
N ARG A 111 -5.55 4.29 -3.16
CA ARG A 111 -4.28 5.02 -3.08
C ARG A 111 -3.28 4.33 -2.17
N ASP A 112 -3.74 3.80 -1.05
CA ASP A 112 -2.87 3.18 -0.06
C ASP A 112 -3.57 2.03 0.66
N VAL A 113 -2.77 1.10 1.16
CA VAL A 113 -3.23 0.05 2.07
C VAL A 113 -2.27 -0.01 3.24
N ARG A 114 -2.74 0.36 4.43
CA ARG A 114 -1.95 0.39 5.67
C ARG A 114 -2.37 -0.74 6.59
N THR A 115 -1.45 -1.19 7.44
CA THR A 115 -1.69 -2.22 8.44
C THR A 115 -1.16 -1.79 9.79
N ALA A 116 -1.85 -2.13 10.87
CA ALA A 116 -1.44 -1.82 12.24
C ALA A 116 -1.84 -2.93 13.21
N ARG A 117 -1.05 -3.13 14.26
CA ARG A 117 -1.38 -3.99 15.40
C ARG A 117 -2.06 -3.16 16.47
N HIS A 118 -3.14 -3.65 17.03
CA HIS A 118 -3.76 -3.14 18.25
C HIS A 118 -3.81 -4.26 19.30
N GLU A 119 -4.15 -3.91 20.53
CA GLU A 119 -4.16 -4.86 21.67
C GLU A 119 -5.19 -5.99 21.48
N GLU A 120 -6.36 -5.69 20.89
CA GLU A 120 -7.46 -6.66 20.75
C GLU A 120 -7.78 -7.03 19.28
N PHE A 121 -7.13 -6.38 18.32
CA PHE A 121 -7.37 -6.61 16.90
C PHE A 121 -6.19 -6.20 16.02
N ASP A 122 -6.13 -6.76 14.83
CA ASP A 122 -5.27 -6.32 13.74
C ASP A 122 -6.09 -5.45 12.78
N ARG A 123 -5.56 -4.30 12.36
CA ARG A 123 -6.26 -3.33 11.52
C ARG A 123 -5.65 -3.24 10.14
N ILE A 124 -6.49 -3.30 9.11
CA ILE A 124 -6.15 -3.01 7.72
C ILE A 124 -6.98 -1.81 7.26
N VAL A 125 -6.33 -0.83 6.65
CA VAL A 125 -6.97 0.40 6.16
C VAL A 125 -6.72 0.55 4.67
N PHE A 126 -7.78 0.59 3.88
CA PHE A 126 -7.76 0.89 2.45
C PHE A 126 -8.14 2.37 2.28
N GLU A 127 -7.22 3.18 1.77
CA GLU A 127 -7.44 4.62 1.55
C GLU A 127 -7.73 4.89 0.07
N PHE A 128 -8.77 5.67 -0.20
CA PHE A 128 -9.29 5.91 -1.54
C PHE A 128 -9.28 7.38 -1.91
N ASP A 129 -9.13 7.61 -3.21
CA ASP A 129 -9.36 8.88 -3.88
C ASP A 129 -10.54 8.74 -4.85
N GLY A 130 -11.37 9.78 -4.93
CA GLY A 130 -12.63 9.77 -5.69
C GLY A 130 -13.84 9.21 -4.94
N GLY A 131 -13.72 8.91 -3.64
CA GLY A 131 -14.83 8.47 -2.78
C GLY A 131 -14.69 7.05 -2.25
N MET A 132 -15.76 6.53 -1.64
CA MET A 132 -15.80 5.18 -1.08
C MET A 132 -16.36 4.18 -2.11
N PRO A 133 -15.69 3.05 -2.40
CA PRO A 133 -16.25 2.04 -3.29
C PRO A 133 -17.42 1.29 -2.62
N GLY A 134 -18.18 0.53 -3.40
CA GLY A 134 -18.92 -0.59 -2.82
C GLY A 134 -17.93 -1.63 -2.31
N HIS A 135 -18.29 -2.37 -1.26
CA HIS A 135 -17.40 -3.37 -0.68
C HIS A 135 -18.18 -4.62 -0.26
N ARG A 136 -17.48 -5.75 -0.27
CA ARG A 136 -17.93 -7.02 0.30
C ARG A 136 -16.76 -7.65 1.04
N VAL A 137 -16.96 -7.93 2.33
CA VAL A 137 -15.98 -8.54 3.22
C VAL A 137 -16.56 -9.84 3.76
N GLU A 138 -15.95 -10.97 3.41
CA GLU A 138 -16.45 -12.30 3.78
C GLU A 138 -15.33 -13.35 3.79
N TYR A 139 -15.50 -14.40 4.58
CA TYR A 139 -14.60 -15.55 4.54
C TYR A 139 -14.89 -16.43 3.32
N SER A 140 -13.83 -16.88 2.64
CA SER A 140 -13.93 -17.82 1.53
C SER A 140 -13.53 -19.23 1.94
N THR A 141 -14.40 -20.18 1.63
CA THR A 141 -14.13 -21.63 1.70
C THR A 141 -13.49 -22.16 0.42
N ALA A 142 -13.55 -21.39 -0.68
CA ALA A 142 -12.97 -21.76 -1.95
C ALA A 142 -11.46 -21.49 -1.98
N ALA A 143 -10.77 -22.13 -2.94
CA ALA A 143 -9.39 -21.79 -3.24
C ALA A 143 -9.32 -20.36 -3.80
N VAL A 144 -8.41 -19.55 -3.28
CA VAL A 144 -8.15 -18.20 -3.76
C VAL A 144 -7.47 -18.28 -5.12
N ARG A 145 -7.91 -17.45 -6.07
CA ARG A 145 -7.36 -17.38 -7.42
C ARG A 145 -7.16 -15.94 -7.85
N GLU A 146 -6.17 -15.70 -8.70
CA GLU A 146 -6.02 -14.42 -9.39
C GLU A 146 -7.16 -14.22 -10.38
N CYS A 147 -7.69 -13.00 -10.46
CA CYS A 147 -8.65 -12.68 -11.51
C CYS A 147 -7.97 -12.63 -12.89
N GLY A 148 -8.73 -12.91 -13.94
CA GLY A 148 -8.23 -13.06 -15.31
C GLY A 148 -7.50 -14.38 -15.54
N SER A 149 -6.34 -14.58 -14.90
CA SER A 149 -5.50 -15.78 -15.14
C SER A 149 -6.08 -17.06 -14.53
N GLY A 150 -6.84 -16.94 -13.44
CA GLY A 150 -7.39 -18.08 -12.69
C GLY A 150 -6.34 -18.89 -11.93
N ARG A 151 -5.06 -18.46 -11.88
CA ARG A 151 -4.01 -19.16 -11.14
C ARG A 151 -4.33 -19.21 -9.66
N ALA A 152 -4.09 -20.35 -9.02
CA ALA A 152 -4.27 -20.50 -7.59
C ALA A 152 -3.25 -19.64 -6.82
N VAL A 153 -3.72 -18.93 -5.80
CA VAL A 153 -2.91 -18.12 -4.89
C VAL A 153 -2.88 -18.81 -3.54
N GLN A 154 -1.69 -19.15 -3.07
CA GLN A 154 -1.51 -19.64 -1.71
C GLN A 154 -1.49 -18.46 -0.74
N VAL A 155 -2.30 -18.55 0.30
CA VAL A 155 -2.44 -17.53 1.33
C VAL A 155 -2.16 -18.19 2.68
N ALA A 156 -1.22 -17.63 3.45
CA ALA A 156 -0.84 -18.14 4.77
C ALA A 156 -1.99 -18.01 5.77
N GLY A 157 -2.09 -18.96 6.70
CA GLY A 157 -3.17 -19.02 7.69
C GLY A 157 -4.30 -19.99 7.30
N GLU A 158 -5.25 -20.14 8.21
CA GLU A 158 -6.36 -21.10 8.07
C GLU A 158 -7.63 -20.43 7.52
N GLY A 159 -7.83 -19.14 7.79
CA GLY A 159 -8.92 -18.35 7.24
C GLY A 159 -8.49 -17.47 6.07
N ARG A 160 -9.37 -17.31 5.07
CA ARG A 160 -9.18 -16.40 3.94
C ARG A 160 -10.29 -15.35 3.94
N LEU A 161 -10.03 -14.20 4.55
CA LEU A 161 -10.96 -13.08 4.58
C LEU A 161 -10.78 -12.26 3.29
N ARG A 162 -11.76 -12.31 2.39
CA ARG A 162 -11.76 -11.57 1.13
C ARG A 162 -12.32 -10.19 1.36
N VAL A 163 -11.68 -9.18 0.80
CA VAL A 163 -12.13 -7.79 0.74
C VAL A 163 -12.24 -7.42 -0.74
N ARG A 164 -13.45 -7.50 -1.29
CA ARG A 164 -13.77 -7.08 -2.65
C ARG A 164 -14.26 -5.63 -2.63
N LEU A 165 -13.71 -4.82 -3.51
CA LEU A 165 -13.95 -3.39 -3.66
C LEU A 165 -14.39 -3.12 -5.10
N GLU A 166 -15.58 -2.56 -5.28
CA GLU A 166 -16.19 -2.39 -6.60
C GLU A 166 -17.23 -1.27 -6.62
N PRO A 167 -17.24 -0.38 -7.64
CA PRO A 167 -16.18 -0.23 -8.64
C PRO A 167 -14.93 0.46 -8.05
N ALA A 168 -13.75 -0.13 -8.24
CA ALA A 168 -12.47 0.37 -7.77
C ALA A 168 -11.30 -0.04 -8.69
N ARG A 169 -10.17 0.68 -8.58
CA ARG A 169 -8.89 0.33 -9.24
C ARG A 169 -7.72 0.59 -8.30
N ALA A 170 -6.67 -0.25 -8.37
CA ALA A 170 -5.40 -0.08 -7.64
C ALA A 170 -4.25 0.35 -8.57
N HIS A 171 -4.62 1.04 -9.65
CA HIS A 171 -3.74 1.68 -10.62
C HIS A 171 -4.36 2.99 -11.10
N GLU A 172 -3.56 3.83 -11.74
CA GLU A 172 -4.00 5.05 -12.41
C GLU A 172 -3.39 5.15 -13.80
N PHE A 173 -4.00 5.98 -14.65
CA PHE A 173 -3.47 6.28 -15.97
C PHE A 173 -2.75 7.63 -15.96
N VAL A 174 -1.49 7.64 -16.37
CA VAL A 174 -0.70 8.84 -16.61
C VAL A 174 -0.44 8.91 -18.10
N GLY A 175 -1.25 9.70 -18.81
CA GLY A 175 -1.34 9.61 -20.27
C GLY A 175 -1.87 8.24 -20.70
N GLU A 176 -1.13 7.55 -21.58
CA GLU A 176 -1.48 6.20 -22.05
C GLU A 176 -0.89 5.09 -21.16
N GLN A 177 -0.10 5.43 -20.14
CA GLN A 177 0.59 4.47 -19.30
C GLN A 177 -0.22 4.15 -18.04
N SER A 178 -0.30 2.87 -17.68
CA SER A 178 -0.84 2.44 -16.38
C SER A 178 0.25 2.41 -15.32
N ARG A 179 -0.01 3.01 -14.16
CA ARG A 179 0.88 3.06 -13.00
C ARG A 179 0.20 2.47 -11.79
N VAL A 180 0.87 1.54 -11.11
CA VAL A 180 0.37 0.99 -9.84
C VAL A 180 0.31 2.08 -8.77
N THR A 181 -0.78 2.15 -8.01
CA THR A 181 -0.92 3.09 -6.89
C THR A 181 -0.51 2.46 -5.56
N VAL A 182 -0.72 1.16 -5.41
CA VAL A 182 -0.23 0.38 -4.27
C VAL A 182 0.97 -0.46 -4.71
N ALA A 183 2.17 -0.11 -4.23
CA ALA A 183 3.42 -0.77 -4.61
C ALA A 183 3.55 -2.18 -4.01
N ASN A 184 3.36 -2.30 -2.70
CA ASN A 184 3.47 -3.59 -2.02
C ASN A 184 2.12 -4.32 -1.99
N ARG A 185 1.95 -5.25 -2.94
CA ARG A 185 0.71 -6.01 -3.22
C ARG A 185 0.69 -7.41 -2.59
N ASN A 186 1.78 -7.87 -1.98
CA ASN A 186 1.82 -9.15 -1.25
C ASN A 186 2.76 -9.01 -0.04
N ARG A 187 2.19 -9.11 1.16
CA ARG A 187 2.87 -8.82 2.43
C ARG A 187 2.70 -9.99 3.37
N SER A 188 3.82 -10.54 3.85
CA SER A 188 3.83 -11.37 5.06
C SER A 188 3.78 -10.46 6.28
N LEU A 189 2.86 -10.75 7.20
CA LEU A 189 2.64 -9.99 8.41
C LEU A 189 2.82 -10.92 9.61
N ASP A 190 3.57 -10.46 10.61
CA ASP A 190 3.76 -11.20 11.86
C ASP A 190 2.83 -10.61 12.93
N TYR A 191 1.54 -10.56 12.65
CA TYR A 191 0.55 -10.02 13.58
C TYR A 191 -0.11 -11.17 14.35
N ALA A 192 -0.88 -10.87 15.40
CA ALA A 192 -1.46 -11.91 16.24
C ALA A 192 -2.38 -12.84 15.43
N VAL A 193 -3.20 -12.24 14.55
CA VAL A 193 -4.16 -12.96 13.70
C VAL A 193 -3.79 -12.89 12.23
N VAL A 194 -3.45 -11.71 11.72
CA VAL A 194 -3.21 -11.53 10.27
C VAL A 194 -1.79 -11.95 9.91
N ARG A 195 -1.68 -12.98 9.06
CA ARG A 195 -0.41 -13.58 8.60
C ARG A 195 0.02 -13.14 7.22
N GLN A 196 -0.93 -12.81 6.36
CA GLN A 196 -0.64 -12.35 5.00
C GLN A 196 -1.71 -11.39 4.52
N LEU A 197 -1.30 -10.42 3.70
CA LEU A 197 -2.19 -9.54 2.96
C LEU A 197 -1.75 -9.55 1.49
N THR A 198 -2.62 -10.02 0.59
CA THR A 198 -2.29 -10.15 -0.83
C THR A 198 -3.40 -9.61 -1.73
N LEU A 199 -3.04 -8.86 -2.76
CA LEU A 199 -3.94 -8.44 -3.83
C LEU A 199 -4.12 -9.61 -4.80
N THR A 200 -5.36 -9.97 -5.11
CA THR A 200 -5.71 -11.06 -6.04
C THR A 200 -6.45 -10.55 -7.27
N CYS A 201 -6.98 -9.32 -7.22
CA CYS A 201 -7.57 -8.68 -8.39
C CYS A 201 -7.37 -7.17 -8.43
N ASP A 202 -7.13 -6.64 -9.62
CA ASP A 202 -7.12 -5.22 -9.99
C ASP A 202 -7.44 -5.12 -11.48
N PHE A 203 -8.66 -5.52 -11.84
CA PHE A 203 -9.12 -5.68 -13.22
C PHE A 203 -10.62 -5.39 -13.33
N GLU A 204 -11.07 -4.83 -14.46
CA GLU A 204 -12.50 -4.56 -14.75
C GLU A 204 -13.25 -3.83 -13.62
N ALA A 205 -12.63 -2.80 -13.05
CA ALA A 205 -13.16 -2.05 -11.90
C ALA A 205 -13.39 -2.89 -10.63
N GLN A 206 -12.76 -4.05 -10.52
CA GLN A 206 -12.73 -4.85 -9.31
C GLN A 206 -11.32 -4.83 -8.71
N VAL A 207 -11.24 -4.46 -7.43
CA VAL A 207 -10.06 -4.67 -6.61
C VAL A 207 -10.39 -5.71 -5.55
N GLU A 208 -9.56 -6.74 -5.42
CA GLU A 208 -9.73 -7.75 -4.38
C GLU A 208 -8.44 -7.97 -3.62
N TRP A 209 -8.53 -7.88 -2.29
CA TRP A 209 -7.49 -8.28 -1.37
C TRP A 209 -7.94 -9.49 -0.56
N VAL A 210 -7.00 -10.34 -0.19
CA VAL A 210 -7.22 -11.46 0.70
C VAL A 210 -6.29 -11.33 1.89
N LEU A 211 -6.88 -11.38 3.09
CA LEU A 211 -6.19 -11.49 4.35
C LEU A 211 -6.14 -12.96 4.73
N GLY A 212 -4.92 -13.47 4.86
CA GLY A 212 -4.64 -14.74 5.48
C GLY A 212 -4.61 -14.59 6.99
N VAL A 213 -5.48 -15.29 7.70
CA VAL A 213 -5.68 -15.14 9.15
C VAL A 213 -5.56 -16.48 9.87
N THR A 214 -5.24 -16.45 11.17
CA THR A 214 -5.00 -17.65 11.98
C THR A 214 -6.20 -18.60 12.07
N ALA A 215 -7.41 -18.05 12.11
CA ALA A 215 -8.67 -18.78 12.03
C ALA A 215 -9.73 -17.88 11.35
N PRO A 216 -10.97 -18.34 11.12
CA PRO A 216 -12.09 -17.47 10.76
C PRO A 216 -12.51 -16.52 11.90
N ASN A 217 -11.59 -15.67 12.35
CA ASN A 217 -11.75 -14.69 13.42
C ASN A 217 -12.90 -13.72 13.13
N ARG A 218 -13.58 -13.24 14.19
CA ARG A 218 -14.54 -12.14 14.05
C ARG A 218 -13.85 -10.93 13.45
N PHE A 219 -14.59 -10.16 12.64
CA PHE A 219 -14.12 -8.90 12.10
C PHE A 219 -15.19 -7.81 12.23
N ARG A 220 -14.79 -6.56 12.04
CA ARG A 220 -15.70 -5.43 11.79
C ARG A 220 -15.21 -4.58 10.64
N VAL A 221 -16.13 -3.90 9.98
CA VAL A 221 -15.85 -2.97 8.88
C VAL A 221 -16.34 -1.58 9.26
N LEU A 222 -15.49 -0.57 9.07
CA LEU A 222 -15.83 0.83 9.31
C LEU A 222 -15.51 1.65 8.06
N GLU A 223 -16.36 2.61 7.73
CA GLU A 223 -16.09 3.62 6.71
C GLU A 223 -15.74 4.94 7.38
N LEU A 224 -14.59 5.52 7.02
CA LEU A 224 -14.19 6.86 7.44
C LEU A 224 -14.20 7.80 6.24
N SER A 225 -14.49 9.07 6.49
CA SER A 225 -14.39 10.16 5.51
C SER A 225 -13.10 10.98 5.71
N GLU A 226 -12.79 11.81 4.71
CA GLU A 226 -11.75 12.85 4.77
C GLU A 226 -10.34 12.38 5.22
N PRO A 227 -9.62 11.55 4.42
CA PRO A 227 -10.00 10.93 3.16
C PRO A 227 -10.86 9.67 3.34
N ALA A 228 -11.53 9.24 2.25
CA ALA A 228 -12.35 8.03 2.25
C ALA A 228 -11.49 6.80 2.58
N ARG A 229 -11.82 6.09 3.66
CA ARG A 229 -11.07 4.91 4.11
C ARG A 229 -11.99 3.79 4.53
N LEU A 230 -11.80 2.60 3.97
CA LEU A 230 -12.41 1.37 4.48
C LEU A 230 -11.45 0.75 5.48
N VAL A 231 -11.91 0.57 6.72
CA VAL A 231 -11.15 -0.06 7.80
C VAL A 231 -11.73 -1.44 8.04
N VAL A 232 -10.85 -2.44 8.06
CA VAL A 232 -11.18 -3.82 8.42
C VAL A 232 -10.36 -4.18 9.66
N ASP A 233 -11.05 -4.39 10.78
CA ASP A 233 -10.43 -4.86 12.03
C ASP A 233 -10.73 -6.35 12.18
N VAL A 234 -9.70 -7.16 12.42
CA VAL A 234 -9.81 -8.59 12.68
C VAL A 234 -9.41 -8.85 14.13
N PHE A 235 -10.35 -9.33 14.94
CA PHE A 235 -10.17 -9.51 16.38
C PHE A 235 -9.29 -10.72 16.70
N HIS A 236 -8.50 -10.59 17.77
CA HIS A 236 -7.63 -11.65 18.30
C HIS A 236 -8.41 -12.89 18.76
#